data_AF-A0A258RPK6-F1
#
_entry.id   AF-A0A258RPK6-F1
#
_cell.length_a   1.000
_cell.length_b   1.000
_cell.length_c   1.000
_cell.angle_alpha   90.00
_cell.angle_beta   90.00
_cell.angle_gamma   90.00
#
_symmetry.space_group_name_H-M   'P 1'
#
loop_
_entity.id
_entity.type
_entity.pdbx_description
1 polymer ?
#
loop_
_entity_poly.entity_id
_entity_poly.type
_entity_poly.pdbx_seq_one_letter_code
_entity_poly.pdbx_strand_id
1 'polypeptide(L)'
;MQSEKRIFDDLAKVLNGVAGTVAGMGREAEASVRERAREWAGGLDLVSREEFDAVKTLAANARAEADALGKRVAALEAALQAKGSALPAKAKPRAKSAKGSA
;
A
#
# COMPACT_ATOMS: atom_id res chain seq x y z
N MET A 1 -50.53 39.62 -31.20
CA MET A 1 -49.79 39.57 -29.91
C MET A 1 -50.36 38.58 -28.87
N GLN A 2 -51.47 37.85 -29.13
CA GLN A 2 -52.09 36.92 -28.14
C GLN A 2 -51.77 35.44 -28.41
N SER A 3 -51.56 35.05 -29.67
CA SER A 3 -51.23 33.68 -30.08
C SER A 3 -49.82 33.25 -29.68
N GLU A 4 -48.87 34.19 -29.75
CA GLU A 4 -47.47 33.98 -29.40
C GLU A 4 -47.32 33.63 -27.90
N LYS A 5 -48.04 34.34 -27.03
CA LYS A 5 -48.04 34.07 -25.58
C LYS A 5 -48.58 32.69 -25.20
N ARG A 6 -49.53 32.13 -25.97
CA ARG A 6 -50.08 30.77 -25.72
C ARG A 6 -49.07 29.67 -26.04
N ILE A 7 -48.30 29.82 -27.12
CA ILE A 7 -47.28 28.83 -27.50
C ILE A 7 -46.15 28.80 -26.46
N PHE A 8 -45.74 29.95 -25.93
CA PHE A 8 -44.75 30.01 -24.85
C PHE A 8 -45.26 29.43 -23.53
N ASP A 9 -46.53 29.63 -23.19
CA ASP A 9 -47.14 29.10 -21.96
C ASP A 9 -47.30 27.57 -22.01
N ASP A 10 -47.73 27.03 -23.15
CA ASP A 10 -47.81 25.58 -23.37
C ASP A 10 -46.41 24.93 -23.35
N LEU A 11 -45.40 25.59 -23.93
CA LEU A 11 -44.01 25.14 -23.87
C LEU A 11 -43.47 25.17 -22.43
N ALA A 12 -43.77 26.20 -21.65
CA ALA A 12 -43.38 26.26 -20.24
C ALA A 12 -44.05 25.16 -19.41
N LYS A 13 -45.31 24.83 -19.72
CA LYS A 13 -46.05 23.77 -19.04
C LYS A 13 -45.51 22.38 -19.39
N VAL A 14 -45.16 22.16 -20.66
CA VAL A 14 -44.48 20.93 -21.11
C VAL A 14 -43.08 20.85 -20.51
N LEU A 15 -42.29 21.93 -20.50
CA LEU A 15 -40.96 21.95 -19.89
C LEU A 15 -41.01 21.66 -18.39
N ASN A 16 -41.97 22.23 -17.66
CA ASN A 16 -42.14 21.93 -16.24
C ASN A 16 -42.62 20.48 -16.00
N GLY A 17 -43.50 19.95 -16.86
CA GLY A 17 -43.93 18.55 -16.81
C GLY A 17 -42.78 17.57 -17.12
N VAL A 18 -41.97 17.88 -18.12
CA VAL A 18 -40.79 17.10 -18.55
C VAL A 18 -39.66 17.22 -17.53
N ALA A 19 -39.41 18.40 -16.97
CA ALA A 19 -38.44 18.57 -15.90
C ALA A 19 -38.84 17.78 -14.63
N GLY A 20 -40.14 17.74 -14.31
CA GLY A 20 -40.67 16.94 -13.21
C GLY A 20 -40.49 15.43 -13.40
N THR A 21 -40.77 14.91 -14.59
CA THR A 21 -40.56 13.47 -14.91
C THR A 21 -39.08 13.11 -15.03
N VAL A 22 -38.25 13.96 -15.61
CA VAL A 22 -36.79 13.75 -15.69
C VAL A 22 -36.14 13.82 -14.31
N ALA A 23 -36.60 14.70 -13.41
CA ALA A 23 -36.11 14.75 -12.03
C ALA A 23 -36.54 13.52 -11.19
N GLY A 24 -37.74 12.98 -11.43
CA GLY A 24 -38.21 11.74 -10.81
C GLY A 24 -37.47 10.51 -11.33
N MET A 25 -37.38 10.37 -12.66
CA MET A 25 -36.62 9.30 -13.32
C MET A 25 -35.13 9.37 -13.00
N GLY A 26 -34.56 10.56 -12.79
CA GLY A 26 -33.16 10.73 -12.43
C GLY A 26 -32.81 10.11 -11.07
N ARG A 27 -33.69 10.22 -10.06
CA ARG A 27 -33.47 9.60 -8.74
C ARG A 27 -33.56 8.08 -8.80
N GLU A 28 -34.53 7.57 -9.56
CA GLU A 28 -34.69 6.12 -9.77
C GLU A 28 -33.53 5.55 -10.59
N ALA A 29 -33.07 6.28 -11.62
CA ALA A 29 -31.91 5.91 -12.42
C ALA A 29 -30.62 5.93 -11.60
N GLU A 30 -30.40 6.93 -10.73
CA GLU A 30 -29.23 6.96 -9.85
C GLU A 30 -29.19 5.74 -8.92
N ALA A 31 -30.33 5.37 -8.34
CA ALA A 31 -30.45 4.18 -7.50
C ALA A 31 -30.13 2.90 -8.28
N SER A 32 -30.71 2.73 -9.47
CA SER A 32 -30.46 1.57 -10.34
C SER A 32 -29.02 1.49 -10.85
N VAL A 33 -28.40 2.64 -11.16
CA VAL A 33 -26.98 2.70 -11.56
C VAL A 33 -26.07 2.33 -10.40
N ARG A 34 -26.37 2.81 -9.19
CA ARG A 34 -25.59 2.46 -7.99
C ARG A 34 -25.69 0.98 -7.65
N GLU A 35 -26.86 0.38 -7.82
CA GLU A 35 -27.09 -1.06 -7.63
C GLU A 35 -26.32 -1.88 -8.66
N ARG A 36 -26.43 -1.55 -9.96
CA ARG A 36 -25.63 -2.18 -11.02
C ARG A 36 -24.13 -2.05 -10.78
N ALA A 37 -23.67 -0.88 -10.33
CA ALA A 37 -22.26 -0.64 -10.03
C ALA A 37 -21.77 -1.51 -8.86
N ARG A 38 -22.61 -1.75 -7.85
CA ARG A 38 -22.29 -2.68 -6.74
C ARG A 38 -22.25 -4.13 -7.21
N GLU A 39 -23.19 -4.57 -8.05
CA GLU A 39 -23.17 -5.91 -8.64
C GLU A 39 -21.92 -6.13 -9.51
N TRP A 40 -21.58 -5.15 -10.35
CA TRP A 40 -20.37 -5.20 -11.17
C TRP A 40 -19.10 -5.20 -10.34
N ALA A 41 -19.02 -4.33 -9.32
CA ALA A 41 -17.87 -4.31 -8.41
C ALA A 41 -17.72 -5.60 -7.61
N GLY A 42 -18.83 -6.24 -7.22
CA GLY A 42 -18.81 -7.55 -6.57
C GLY A 42 -18.44 -8.71 -7.50
N GLY A 43 -18.64 -8.54 -8.81
CA GLY A 43 -18.19 -9.48 -9.84
C GLY A 43 -16.72 -9.30 -10.24
N LEU A 44 -16.09 -8.19 -9.83
CA LEU A 44 -14.65 -8.00 -9.92
C LEU A 44 -14.03 -8.60 -8.66
N ASP A 45 -13.00 -9.45 -8.81
CA ASP A 45 -12.23 -10.06 -7.71
C ASP A 45 -11.41 -8.99 -6.96
N LEU A 46 -12.11 -8.06 -6.30
CA LEU A 46 -11.55 -6.92 -5.60
C LEU A 46 -11.28 -7.32 -4.17
N VAL A 47 -10.06 -7.04 -3.72
CA VAL A 47 -9.66 -7.22 -2.33
C VAL A 47 -10.49 -6.26 -1.46
N SER A 48 -11.09 -6.79 -0.40
CA SER A 48 -11.82 -5.96 0.56
C SER A 48 -10.87 -4.96 1.24
N ARG A 49 -11.43 -3.87 1.75
CA ARG A 49 -10.61 -2.85 2.42
C ARG A 49 -9.95 -3.43 3.68
N GLU A 50 -10.66 -4.30 4.38
CA GLU A 50 -10.20 -5.00 5.58
C GLU A 50 -9.01 -5.93 5.27
N GLU A 51 -9.09 -6.70 4.20
CA GLU A 51 -7.97 -7.55 3.74
C GLU A 51 -6.77 -6.69 3.32
N PHE A 52 -7.01 -5.59 2.62
CA PHE A 52 -5.95 -4.65 2.24
C PHE A 52 -5.25 -4.07 3.47
N ASP A 53 -6.01 -3.64 4.48
CA ASP A 53 -5.46 -3.08 5.72
C ASP A 53 -4.72 -4.15 6.55
N ALA A 54 -5.20 -5.40 6.56
CA ALA A 54 -4.52 -6.52 7.18
C ALA A 54 -3.16 -6.80 6.51
N VAL A 55 -3.12 -6.88 5.18
CA VAL A 55 -1.88 -7.11 4.40
C VAL A 55 -0.93 -5.93 4.56
N LYS A 56 -1.43 -4.70 4.58
CA LYS A 56 -0.60 -3.50 4.81
C LYS A 56 0.09 -3.55 6.18
N THR A 57 -0.64 -3.96 7.21
CA THR A 57 -0.09 -4.12 8.56
C THR A 57 0.95 -5.23 8.60
N LEU A 58 0.66 -6.39 7.99
CA LEU A 58 1.61 -7.50 7.87
C LEU A 58 2.88 -7.07 7.14
N ALA A 59 2.76 -6.34 6.03
CA ALA A 59 3.90 -5.86 5.25
C ALA A 59 4.77 -4.88 6.05
N ALA A 60 4.15 -3.97 6.83
CA ALA A 60 4.87 -3.06 7.70
C ALA A 60 5.65 -3.81 8.80
N ASN A 61 5.02 -4.78 9.45
CA ASN A 61 5.66 -5.59 10.48
C ASN A 61 6.81 -6.42 9.91
N ALA A 62 6.60 -7.08 8.77
CA ALA A 62 7.62 -7.87 8.10
C ALA A 62 8.84 -7.01 7.72
N ARG A 63 8.63 -5.75 7.31
CA ARG A 63 9.74 -4.85 7.00
C ARG A 63 10.53 -4.48 8.26
N ALA A 64 9.84 -4.17 9.36
CA ALA A 64 10.50 -3.87 10.63
C ALA A 64 11.31 -5.07 11.16
N GLU A 65 10.76 -6.28 11.06
CA GLU A 65 11.45 -7.51 11.45
C GLU A 65 12.67 -7.80 10.56
N ALA A 66 12.55 -7.59 9.25
CA ALA A 66 13.67 -7.74 8.32
C ALA A 66 14.83 -6.81 8.66
N ASP A 67 14.56 -5.53 8.97
CA ASP A 67 15.59 -4.57 9.37
C ASP A 67 16.24 -4.97 10.71
N ALA A 68 15.46 -5.49 11.66
CA ALA A 68 15.98 -5.98 12.94
C ALA A 68 16.87 -7.22 12.76
N LEU A 69 16.47 -8.17 11.92
CA LEU A 69 17.26 -9.35 11.58
C LEU A 69 18.54 -8.94 10.84
N GLY A 70 18.48 -8.01 9.89
CA GLY A 70 19.64 -7.49 9.18
C GLY A 70 20.70 -6.93 10.13
N LYS A 71 20.29 -6.16 11.15
CA LYS A 71 21.20 -5.67 12.19
C LYS A 71 21.84 -6.79 13.00
N ARG A 72 21.07 -7.83 13.35
CA ARG A 72 21.60 -9.00 14.07
C ARG A 72 22.61 -9.77 13.23
N VAL A 73 22.32 -9.98 11.94
CA VAL A 73 23.22 -10.65 11.01
C VAL A 73 24.53 -9.87 10.90
N ALA A 74 24.48 -8.56 10.66
CA ALA A 74 25.68 -7.72 10.58
C ALA A 74 26.52 -7.76 11.87
N ALA A 75 25.88 -7.75 13.04
CA ALA A 75 26.58 -7.85 14.32
C ALA A 75 27.26 -9.23 14.49
N LEU A 76 26.60 -10.31 14.09
CA LEU A 76 27.17 -11.66 14.13
C LEU A 76 28.33 -11.81 13.13
N GLU A 77 28.18 -11.29 11.92
CA GLU A 77 29.24 -11.28 10.91
C GLU A 77 30.47 -10.54 11.41
N ALA A 78 30.29 -9.36 12.02
CA ALA A 78 31.39 -8.61 12.63
C ALA A 78 32.05 -9.39 13.78
N ALA A 79 31.27 -10.03 14.65
CA ALA A 79 31.80 -10.84 15.75
C ALA A 79 32.59 -12.06 15.25
N LEU A 80 32.14 -12.71 14.16
CA LEU A 80 32.85 -13.81 13.52
C LEU A 80 34.17 -13.35 12.89
N GLN A 81 34.17 -12.21 12.20
CA GLN A 81 35.40 -11.62 11.65
C GLN A 81 36.40 -11.26 12.76
N ALA A 82 35.92 -10.67 13.86
CA ALA A 82 36.77 -10.37 15.01
C ALA A 82 37.42 -11.63 15.60
N LYS A 83 36.64 -12.72 15.76
CA LYS A 83 37.16 -14.02 16.22
C LYS A 83 38.16 -14.66 15.24
N GLY A 84 37.92 -14.52 13.93
CA GLY A 84 38.84 -14.98 12.89
C GLY A 84 40.16 -14.19 12.88
N SER A 85 40.12 -12.89 13.17
CA SER A 85 41.33 -12.04 13.26
C SER A 85 42.08 -12.20 14.58
N ALA A 86 41.44 -12.75 15.61
CA ALA A 86 42.01 -12.97 16.95
C ALA A 86 42.78 -14.29 17.10
N LEU A 87 43.10 -14.99 16.00
CA LEU A 87 44.09 -16.06 16.04
C LEU A 87 45.45 -15.45 16.43
N PRO A 88 46.09 -15.93 17.51
CA PRO A 88 47.24 -15.26 18.09
C PRO A 88 48.39 -15.23 17.08
N ALA A 89 48.88 -14.02 16.80
CA ALA A 89 50.16 -13.83 16.12
C ALA A 89 51.19 -14.74 16.81
N LYS A 90 51.66 -15.75 16.08
CA LYS A 90 52.62 -16.76 16.53
C LYS A 90 53.66 -16.12 17.43
N ALA A 91 53.72 -16.62 18.66
CA ALA A 91 54.81 -16.41 19.60
C ALA A 91 56.14 -16.53 18.86
N LYS A 92 56.90 -15.43 18.81
CA LYS A 92 58.28 -15.42 18.32
C LYS A 92 59.10 -16.24 19.33
N PRO A 93 59.65 -17.42 19.00
CA PRO A 93 60.53 -18.09 19.92
C PRO A 93 61.82 -17.27 19.92
N ARG A 94 62.04 -16.49 20.98
CA ARG A 94 63.31 -15.82 21.20
C ARG A 94 64.31 -16.93 21.57
N ALA A 95 64.91 -17.52 20.53
CA ALA A 95 65.94 -18.53 20.66
C ALA A 95 67.01 -17.98 21.59
N LYS A 96 67.28 -18.71 22.68
CA LYS A 96 68.47 -18.54 23.51
C LYS A 96 69.69 -18.67 22.59
N SER A 97 70.31 -17.54 22.26
CA SER A 97 71.66 -17.54 21.70
C SER A 97 72.62 -17.89 22.84
N ALA A 98 72.83 -19.18 23.05
CA ALA A 98 74.08 -19.66 23.60
C ALA A 98 75.15 -19.51 22.52
N LYS A 99 76.03 -18.50 22.64
CA LYS A 99 77.43 -18.59 22.18
C LYS A 99 78.26 -17.37 22.61
N GLY A 100 79.42 -17.65 23.21
CA GLY A 100 80.54 -16.72 23.40
C GLY A 100 80.98 -16.62 24.86
N SER A 101 81.73 -17.58 25.43
CA SER A 101 83.20 -17.67 25.38
C SER A 101 83.91 -16.46 26.00
N ALA A 102 84.30 -16.57 27.27
CA ALA A 102 85.56 -16.13 27.89
C ALA A 102 85.37 -16.08 29.42
#